data_AF-A0A8T2SQJ7-F1
#
_entry.id   AF-A0A8T2SQJ7-F1
#
_cell.length_a   1.000
_cell.length_b   1.000
_cell.length_c   1.000
_cell.angle_alpha   90.00
_cell.angle_beta   90.00
_cell.angle_gamma   90.00
#
_symmetry.space_group_name_H-M   'P 1'
#
loop_
_entity.id
_entity.type
_entity.pdbx_description
1 polymer ?
#
loop_
_entity_poly.entity_id
_entity_poly.type
_entity_poly.pdbx_seq_one_letter_code
_entity_poly.pdbx_strand_id
1 'polypeptide(L)'
;MVQLVERSSFPALMDIATEPVEVILEWMDGKPEEMSEELKIELRDILNGTGGIQQREEFAVLQKCVLSRSDLSFETLARANKAQLEILVAIKTGIQAFLLPDLSLTESALIEVFLHQRCRNMACQSLLPVDGCKCDVCCTKSGFCNACMCTICSKFDFDVNTCRWVGCDICSHWTHTDCAIRVGLIAMGTSLNGNNKSSDMLFECKACTHTSELLGWVKNAFFTCADKWEKEALMKEFDCVRRIFHGSKGSKGKQLFWKSEELLERLKGGLDSTTACKEIQEFFTGLEKDEDQSNGYVNIIDHQEACARIAEVVQEAVTKIEEVSDEKVRAAKRARATLEACEKELEDKKLALREMQFQRERRKLEIEALKMKLKLKIREAEMFQAHADEALRKVEILRNLLAEKTSEAEEDHCKYLKLQLCEIEAKKRDLLDQIQLQDQIQWQPDPSHMLMVNRIQDVLKQVPNIGVKDSLHVPVSH
;
A
#
# COMPACT_ATOMS: atom_id res chain seq x y z
N MET A 1 6.52 -33.95 6.93
CA MET A 1 7.69 -33.09 7.16
C MET A 1 7.52 -31.86 6.27
N VAL A 2 6.69 -30.92 6.74
CA VAL A 2 6.40 -29.66 6.03
C VAL A 2 7.48 -28.69 6.48
N GLN A 3 8.35 -28.29 5.56
CA GLN A 3 9.33 -27.23 5.83
C GLN A 3 8.56 -25.92 6.05
N LEU A 4 8.37 -25.56 7.32
CA LEU A 4 8.17 -24.18 7.75
C LEU A 4 9.44 -23.42 7.36
N VAL A 5 9.43 -22.79 6.19
CA VAL A 5 10.40 -21.76 5.86
C VAL A 5 10.00 -20.53 6.67
N GLU A 6 10.77 -20.21 7.70
CA GLU A 6 10.78 -18.88 8.30
C GLU A 6 11.03 -17.85 7.18
N ARG A 7 9.99 -17.18 6.69
CA ARG A 7 10.14 -15.99 5.85
C ARG A 7 10.05 -14.76 6.74
N SER A 8 11.20 -14.43 7.33
CA SER A 8 11.44 -13.28 8.20
C SER A 8 11.89 -12.03 7.44
N SER A 9 11.41 -11.80 6.21
CA SER A 9 11.73 -10.61 5.42
C SER A 9 10.50 -9.73 5.27
N PHE A 10 10.65 -8.43 5.54
CA PHE A 10 9.64 -7.42 5.23
C PHE A 10 9.41 -7.36 3.71
N PRO A 11 8.18 -7.10 3.23
CA PRO A 11 7.89 -7.08 1.78
C PRO A 11 8.70 -6.00 1.07
N ALA A 12 9.12 -6.28 -0.17
CA ALA A 12 9.59 -5.27 -1.11
C ALA A 12 8.41 -4.64 -1.88
N LEU A 13 8.66 -3.53 -2.60
CA LEU A 13 7.64 -2.88 -3.43
C LEU A 13 7.06 -3.83 -4.49
N MET A 14 7.89 -4.72 -5.06
CA MET A 14 7.43 -5.71 -6.02
C MET A 14 6.46 -6.72 -5.40
N ASP A 15 6.74 -7.16 -4.17
CA ASP A 15 5.85 -8.08 -3.45
C ASP A 15 4.49 -7.42 -3.22
N ILE A 16 4.47 -6.15 -2.78
CA ILE A 16 3.22 -5.39 -2.60
C ILE A 16 2.45 -5.27 -3.93
N ALA A 17 3.16 -5.10 -5.04
CA ALA A 17 2.55 -4.97 -6.36
C ALA A 17 1.94 -6.28 -6.89
N THR A 18 2.46 -7.45 -6.49
CA THR A 18 2.08 -8.75 -7.07
C THR A 18 1.31 -9.67 -6.13
N GLU A 19 1.64 -9.72 -4.84
CA GLU A 19 1.09 -10.69 -3.89
C GLU A 19 -0.29 -10.29 -3.36
N PRO A 20 -1.15 -11.26 -2.97
CA PRO A 20 -2.45 -10.98 -2.37
C PRO A 20 -2.35 -10.04 -1.16
N VAL A 21 -3.40 -9.24 -0.93
CA VAL A 21 -3.40 -8.21 0.12
C VAL A 21 -3.13 -8.83 1.50
N GLU A 22 -3.70 -10.01 1.76
CA GLU A 22 -3.65 -10.70 3.04
C GLU A 22 -2.25 -11.24 3.34
N VAL A 23 -1.53 -11.70 2.31
CA VAL A 23 -0.16 -12.19 2.43
C VAL A 23 0.77 -11.06 2.84
N ILE A 24 0.64 -9.90 2.19
CA ILE A 24 1.43 -8.71 2.53
C ILE A 24 1.08 -8.19 3.92
N LEU A 25 -0.20 -8.21 4.30
CA LEU A 25 -0.63 -7.85 5.65
C LEU A 25 0.06 -8.73 6.70
N GLU A 26 0.11 -10.04 6.50
CA GLU A 26 0.82 -10.98 7.39
C GLU A 26 2.32 -10.68 7.48
N TRP A 27 2.97 -10.28 6.38
CA TRP A 27 4.40 -9.95 6.39
C TRP A 27 4.70 -8.62 7.09
N MET A 28 3.75 -7.68 7.06
CA MET A 28 3.84 -6.39 7.74
C MET A 28 3.39 -6.46 9.21
N ASP A 29 2.65 -7.50 9.62
CA ASP A 29 2.09 -7.60 10.97
C ASP A 29 3.19 -7.69 12.04
N GLY A 30 2.99 -6.93 13.13
CA GLY A 30 3.94 -6.84 14.24
C GLY A 30 5.30 -6.20 13.90
N LYS A 31 5.47 -5.59 12.71
CA LYS A 31 6.71 -4.92 12.29
C LYS A 31 6.72 -3.42 12.65
N PRO A 32 7.90 -2.81 12.84
CA PRO A 32 8.00 -1.37 13.09
C PRO A 32 7.48 -0.53 11.92
N GLU A 33 6.82 0.60 12.22
CA GLU A 33 6.25 1.52 11.22
C GLU A 33 7.33 2.13 10.33
N GLU A 34 8.55 2.27 10.85
CA GLU A 34 9.72 2.79 10.13
C GLU A 34 10.03 1.99 8.86
N MET A 35 9.82 0.66 8.87
CA MET A 35 10.04 -0.17 7.68
C MET A 35 9.03 0.15 6.56
N SER A 36 7.79 0.48 6.94
CA SER A 36 6.77 0.90 5.97
C SER A 36 7.11 2.27 5.39
N GLU A 37 7.63 3.18 6.22
CA GLU A 37 8.11 4.49 5.76
C GLU A 37 9.32 4.39 4.83
N GLU A 38 10.24 3.45 5.07
CA GLU A 38 11.36 3.16 4.16
C GLU A 38 10.86 2.77 2.76
N LEU A 39 9.86 1.90 2.65
CA LEU A 39 9.24 1.55 1.36
C LEU A 39 8.56 2.76 0.68
N LYS A 40 7.89 3.62 1.46
CA LYS A 40 7.28 4.84 0.92
C LYS A 40 8.33 5.84 0.43
N ILE A 41 9.50 5.91 1.08
CA ILE A 41 10.64 6.72 0.63
C ILE A 41 11.19 6.15 -0.68
N GLU A 42 11.45 4.83 -0.73
CA GLU A 42 11.92 4.14 -1.94
C GLU A 42 10.99 4.40 -3.13
N LEU A 43 9.68 4.24 -2.95
CA LEU A 43 8.71 4.48 -4.02
C LEU A 43 8.64 5.97 -4.43
N ARG A 44 8.79 6.91 -3.48
CA ARG A 44 8.89 8.35 -3.81
C ARG A 44 10.10 8.63 -4.69
N ASP A 45 11.24 8.01 -4.41
CA ASP A 45 12.46 8.19 -5.20
C ASP A 45 12.31 7.61 -6.61
N ILE A 46 11.68 6.44 -6.75
CA ILE A 46 11.31 5.85 -8.05
C ILE A 46 10.39 6.80 -8.84
N LEU A 47 9.35 7.34 -8.19
CA LEU A 47 8.38 8.25 -8.80
C LEU A 47 8.97 9.64 -9.12
N ASN A 48 10.03 10.07 -8.42
CA ASN A 48 10.74 11.31 -8.72
C ASN A 48 11.49 11.23 -10.06
N GLY A 49 11.87 10.03 -10.50
CA GLY A 49 12.49 9.80 -11.81
C GLY A 49 13.82 10.53 -12.01
N THR A 50 14.47 10.94 -10.91
CA THR A 50 15.78 11.61 -10.89
C THR A 50 16.92 10.66 -11.23
N GLY A 51 16.73 9.35 -11.06
CA GLY A 51 17.66 8.27 -11.40
C GLY A 51 17.60 7.81 -12.86
N GLY A 52 16.92 8.53 -13.76
CA GLY A 52 16.97 8.28 -15.20
C GLY A 52 16.05 7.18 -15.72
N ILE A 53 16.45 6.48 -16.78
CA ILE A 53 15.62 5.49 -17.51
C ILE A 53 15.25 4.30 -16.62
N GLN A 54 16.19 3.83 -15.78
CA GLN A 54 16.02 2.65 -14.94
C GLN A 54 14.83 2.77 -13.97
N GLN A 55 14.71 3.89 -13.26
CA GLN A 55 13.57 4.13 -12.34
C GLN A 55 12.24 4.25 -13.07
N ARG A 56 12.23 4.78 -14.30
CA ARG A 56 11.00 4.85 -15.11
C ARG A 56 10.54 3.48 -15.55
N GLU A 57 11.48 2.60 -15.92
CA GLU A 57 11.18 1.21 -16.26
C GLU A 57 10.71 0.43 -15.02
N GLU A 58 11.38 0.61 -13.88
CA GLU A 58 10.99 0.03 -12.60
C GLU A 58 9.56 0.43 -12.20
N PHE A 59 9.25 1.73 -12.26
CA PHE A 59 7.90 2.22 -12.01
C PHE A 59 6.88 1.61 -12.98
N ALA A 60 7.21 1.55 -14.27
CA ALA A 60 6.33 0.97 -15.28
C ALA A 60 6.04 -0.52 -15.01
N VAL A 61 7.01 -1.27 -14.50
CA VAL A 61 6.82 -2.67 -14.08
C VAL A 61 5.88 -2.74 -12.87
N LEU A 62 6.15 -1.97 -11.81
CA LEU A 62 5.30 -1.93 -10.61
C LEU A 62 3.84 -1.58 -10.96
N GLN A 63 3.65 -0.51 -11.74
CA GLN A 63 2.33 -0.06 -12.15
C GLN A 63 1.62 -1.10 -13.01
N LYS A 64 2.33 -1.78 -13.93
CA LYS A 64 1.77 -2.86 -14.73
C LYS A 64 1.31 -4.03 -13.87
N CYS A 65 2.08 -4.42 -12.86
CA CYS A 65 1.71 -5.49 -11.93
C CYS A 65 0.42 -5.14 -11.18
N VAL A 66 0.35 -3.95 -10.57
CA VAL A 66 -0.85 -3.50 -9.84
C VAL A 66 -2.07 -3.39 -10.75
N LEU A 67 -1.92 -2.85 -11.97
CA LEU A 67 -3.04 -2.73 -12.93
C LEU A 67 -3.52 -4.08 -13.46
N SER A 68 -2.68 -5.12 -13.43
CA SER A 68 -3.03 -6.47 -13.89
C SER A 68 -3.76 -7.30 -12.83
N ARG A 69 -3.84 -6.81 -11.59
CA ARG A 69 -4.49 -7.51 -10.48
C ARG A 69 -6.01 -7.39 -10.52
N SER A 70 -6.67 -8.53 -10.65
CA SER A 70 -8.13 -8.65 -10.65
C SER A 70 -8.72 -8.91 -9.26
N ASP A 71 -7.88 -9.28 -8.30
CA ASP A 71 -8.27 -9.58 -6.93
C ASP A 71 -8.42 -8.32 -6.04
N LEU A 72 -8.02 -7.16 -6.54
CA LEU A 72 -8.14 -5.87 -5.84
C LEU A 72 -9.55 -5.29 -5.97
N SER A 73 -10.40 -5.66 -5.01
CA SER A 73 -11.79 -5.23 -4.82
C SER A 73 -11.91 -4.34 -3.58
N PHE A 74 -13.09 -3.77 -3.34
CA PHE A 74 -13.33 -3.01 -2.12
C PHE A 74 -13.11 -3.89 -0.87
N GLU A 75 -13.62 -5.13 -0.90
CA GLU A 75 -13.57 -6.08 0.21
C GLU A 75 -12.13 -6.52 0.52
N THR A 76 -11.31 -6.76 -0.51
CA THR A 76 -9.91 -7.15 -0.31
C THR A 76 -9.07 -5.98 0.15
N LEU A 77 -9.20 -4.79 -0.45
CA LEU A 77 -8.48 -3.59 -0.05
C LEU A 77 -8.85 -3.10 1.35
N ALA A 78 -10.10 -3.27 1.79
CA ALA A 78 -10.53 -2.92 3.15
C ALA A 78 -9.82 -3.73 4.26
N ARG A 79 -9.14 -4.83 3.91
CA ARG A 79 -8.31 -5.60 4.84
C ARG A 79 -6.85 -5.16 4.87
N ALA A 80 -6.41 -4.38 3.88
CA ALA A 80 -5.05 -3.86 3.85
C ALA A 80 -4.81 -2.86 4.99
N ASN A 81 -3.58 -2.80 5.49
CA ASN A 81 -3.19 -1.71 6.37
C ASN A 81 -3.03 -0.39 5.57
N LYS A 82 -3.07 0.76 6.26
CA LYS A 82 -2.97 2.08 5.64
C LYS A 82 -1.73 2.26 4.76
N ALA A 83 -0.55 1.82 5.19
CA ALA A 83 0.69 1.99 4.43
C ALA A 83 0.68 1.19 3.11
N GLN A 84 0.15 -0.03 3.15
CA GLN A 84 -0.05 -0.86 1.97
C GLN A 84 -1.02 -0.20 0.97
N LEU A 85 -2.12 0.39 1.46
CA LEU A 85 -3.06 1.15 0.63
C LEU A 85 -2.40 2.36 -0.03
N GLU A 86 -1.65 3.14 0.73
CA GLU A 86 -0.93 4.32 0.22
C GLU A 86 0.06 3.94 -0.89
N ILE A 87 0.83 2.86 -0.70
CA ILE A 87 1.75 2.33 -1.70
C ILE A 87 1.00 1.87 -2.96
N LEU A 88 -0.07 1.08 -2.82
CA LEU A 88 -0.88 0.60 -3.95
C LEU A 88 -1.51 1.76 -4.74
N VAL A 89 -2.07 2.75 -4.05
CA VAL A 89 -2.66 3.96 -4.66
C VAL A 89 -1.59 4.77 -5.37
N ALA A 90 -0.43 4.99 -4.74
CA ALA A 90 0.68 5.71 -5.35
C ALA A 90 1.21 5.01 -6.61
N ILE A 91 1.36 3.69 -6.59
CA ILE A 91 1.78 2.89 -7.77
C ILE A 91 0.74 3.02 -8.88
N LYS A 92 -0.55 2.79 -8.57
CA LYS A 92 -1.64 2.85 -9.56
C LYS A 92 -1.77 4.23 -10.19
N THR A 93 -1.69 5.29 -9.38
CA THR A 93 -1.93 6.67 -9.85
C THR A 93 -0.69 7.37 -10.38
N GLY A 94 0.50 6.94 -9.95
CA GLY A 94 1.77 7.63 -10.20
C GLY A 94 1.93 8.93 -9.40
N ILE A 95 1.21 9.10 -8.30
CA ILE A 95 1.17 10.36 -7.53
C ILE A 95 1.89 10.16 -6.19
N GLN A 96 2.99 10.88 -6.01
CA GLN A 96 3.82 10.83 -4.79
C GLN A 96 3.12 11.39 -3.55
N ALA A 97 2.13 12.27 -3.73
CA ALA A 97 1.46 12.93 -2.61
C ALA A 97 0.75 11.94 -1.67
N PHE A 98 0.41 10.73 -2.14
CA PHE A 98 -0.12 9.64 -1.33
C PHE A 98 0.89 8.99 -0.39
N LEU A 99 2.19 9.31 -0.52
CA LEU A 99 3.29 8.76 0.28
C LEU A 99 3.84 9.79 1.29
N LEU A 100 3.15 10.92 1.45
CA LEU A 100 3.58 11.95 2.40
C LEU A 100 3.19 11.54 3.83
N PRO A 101 4.10 11.68 4.83
CA PRO A 101 3.82 11.28 6.21
C PRO A 101 2.60 11.96 6.83
N ASP A 102 2.33 13.21 6.45
CA ASP A 102 1.22 14.02 6.97
C ASP A 102 -0.10 13.80 6.22
N LEU A 103 -0.23 12.71 5.44
CA LEU A 103 -1.42 12.43 4.67
C LEU A 103 -2.64 12.14 5.56
N SER A 104 -3.58 13.08 5.57
CA SER A 104 -4.84 13.02 6.32
C SER A 104 -6.00 12.37 5.55
N LEU A 105 -5.73 11.38 4.70
CA LEU A 105 -6.78 10.59 4.03
C LEU A 105 -7.18 9.38 4.88
N THR A 106 -8.47 9.04 4.82
CA THR A 106 -9.01 7.81 5.41
C THR A 106 -8.71 6.63 4.48
N GLU A 107 -8.68 5.41 5.04
CA GLU A 107 -8.52 4.18 4.26
C GLU A 107 -9.64 4.04 3.22
N SER A 108 -10.90 4.38 3.57
CA SER A 108 -12.01 4.42 2.61
C SER A 108 -11.73 5.35 1.43
N ALA A 109 -11.20 6.55 1.68
CA ALA A 109 -10.87 7.48 0.61
C ALA A 109 -9.76 6.95 -0.30
N LEU A 110 -8.74 6.28 0.25
CA LEU A 110 -7.69 5.62 -0.53
C LEU A 110 -8.25 4.50 -1.41
N ILE A 111 -9.14 3.67 -0.87
CA ILE A 111 -9.81 2.59 -1.60
C ILE A 111 -10.67 3.17 -2.73
N GLU A 112 -11.46 4.20 -2.46
CA GLU A 112 -12.29 4.86 -3.47
C GLU A 112 -11.45 5.50 -4.59
N VAL A 113 -10.29 6.09 -4.26
CA VAL A 113 -9.34 6.58 -5.27
C VAL A 113 -8.79 5.43 -6.09
N PHE A 114 -8.39 4.32 -5.44
CA PHE A 114 -7.88 3.13 -6.11
C PHE A 114 -8.91 2.54 -7.09
N LEU A 115 -10.18 2.51 -6.69
CA LEU A 115 -11.29 1.99 -7.48
C LEU A 115 -11.89 3.01 -8.46
N HIS A 116 -11.25 4.18 -8.62
CA HIS A 116 -11.70 5.24 -9.53
C HIS A 116 -13.07 5.84 -9.21
N GLN A 117 -13.51 5.75 -7.96
CA GLN A 117 -14.76 6.30 -7.44
C GLN A 117 -14.58 7.69 -6.81
N ARG A 118 -13.34 8.04 -6.45
CA ARG A 118 -12.97 9.36 -5.92
C ARG A 118 -11.83 9.97 -6.72
N CYS A 119 -11.84 11.30 -6.82
CA CYS A 119 -10.80 12.05 -7.49
C CYS A 119 -9.42 11.83 -6.84
N ARG A 120 -8.44 11.45 -7.65
CA ARG A 120 -7.03 11.30 -7.23
C ARG A 120 -6.30 12.61 -6.96
N ASN A 121 -6.90 13.77 -7.27
CA ASN A 121 -6.36 15.06 -6.84
C ASN A 121 -6.76 15.29 -5.38
N MET A 122 -5.77 15.28 -4.49
CA MET A 122 -5.94 15.41 -3.05
C MET A 122 -6.55 16.75 -2.60
N ALA A 123 -6.50 17.80 -3.42
CA ALA A 123 -7.20 19.04 -3.13
C ALA A 123 -8.69 18.98 -3.53
N CYS A 124 -9.05 18.12 -4.48
CA CYS A 124 -10.40 18.03 -5.04
C CYS A 124 -11.26 17.00 -4.28
N GLN A 125 -10.76 15.77 -4.12
CA GLN A 125 -11.39 14.65 -3.41
C GLN A 125 -12.87 14.37 -3.77
N SER A 126 -13.41 14.91 -4.86
CA SER A 126 -14.81 14.71 -5.23
C SER A 126 -15.11 13.26 -5.56
N LEU A 127 -16.32 12.80 -5.24
CA LEU A 127 -16.85 11.55 -5.76
C LEU A 127 -17.06 11.67 -7.27
N LEU A 128 -16.83 10.58 -7.99
CA LEU A 128 -16.83 10.55 -9.45
C LEU A 128 -18.03 9.78 -10.01
N PRO A 129 -18.67 10.26 -11.10
CA PRO A 129 -18.46 11.57 -11.73
C PRO A 129 -19.02 12.72 -10.87
N VAL A 130 -18.41 13.91 -10.96
CA VAL A 130 -18.87 15.07 -10.19
C VAL A 130 -20.24 15.51 -10.69
N ASP A 131 -21.14 15.82 -9.76
CA ASP A 131 -22.55 16.18 -9.99
C ASP A 131 -23.36 15.13 -10.78
N GLY A 132 -22.90 13.87 -10.79
CA GLY A 132 -23.60 12.80 -11.49
C GLY A 132 -23.61 12.96 -13.02
N CYS A 133 -22.60 13.64 -13.58
CA CYS A 133 -22.49 13.87 -15.01
C CYS A 133 -22.52 12.55 -15.82
N LYS A 134 -23.29 12.54 -16.91
CA LYS A 134 -23.52 11.35 -17.76
C LYS A 134 -22.98 11.48 -19.18
N CYS A 135 -22.06 12.41 -19.43
CA CYS A 135 -21.45 12.54 -20.75
C CYS A 135 -20.50 11.38 -21.04
N ASP A 136 -20.23 11.12 -22.32
CA ASP A 136 -19.36 10.03 -22.75
C ASP A 136 -17.97 10.10 -22.10
N VAL A 137 -17.39 11.30 -21.95
CA VAL A 137 -16.08 11.48 -21.33
C VAL A 137 -16.09 11.02 -19.86
N CYS A 138 -17.08 11.43 -19.09
CA CYS A 138 -17.23 11.05 -17.68
C CYS A 138 -17.55 9.57 -17.49
N CYS A 139 -18.32 8.97 -18.41
CA CYS A 139 -18.71 7.56 -18.30
C CYS A 139 -17.64 6.59 -18.81
N THR A 140 -16.84 6.98 -19.81
CA THR A 140 -15.86 6.08 -20.45
C THR A 140 -14.48 6.15 -19.84
N LYS A 141 -14.07 7.31 -19.30
CA LYS A 141 -12.74 7.47 -18.70
C LYS A 141 -12.77 7.15 -17.21
N SER A 142 -12.34 5.95 -16.84
CA SER A 142 -12.24 5.54 -15.43
C SER A 142 -11.37 6.51 -14.62
N GLY A 143 -11.90 7.05 -13.53
CA GLY A 143 -11.16 7.93 -12.61
C GLY A 143 -11.01 9.37 -13.11
N PHE A 144 -11.66 9.72 -14.22
CA PHE A 144 -11.72 11.08 -14.71
C PHE A 144 -12.59 11.96 -13.80
N CYS A 145 -12.06 13.12 -13.41
CA CYS A 145 -12.77 14.12 -12.64
C CYS A 145 -13.08 15.34 -13.52
N ASN A 146 -14.35 15.55 -13.86
CA ASN A 146 -14.80 16.70 -14.65
C ASN A 146 -14.63 18.05 -13.94
N ALA A 147 -14.38 18.06 -12.63
CA ALA A 147 -14.13 19.29 -11.88
C ALA A 147 -12.69 19.79 -11.95
N CYS A 148 -11.69 18.91 -12.16
CA CYS A 148 -10.27 19.31 -12.07
C CYS A 148 -9.33 18.66 -13.09
N MET A 149 -9.81 17.75 -13.94
CA MET A 149 -8.98 17.09 -14.94
C MET A 149 -9.29 17.56 -16.36
N CYS A 150 -8.23 17.65 -17.17
CA CYS A 150 -8.33 18.00 -18.57
C CYS A 150 -9.03 16.89 -19.36
N THR A 151 -10.07 17.24 -20.13
CA THR A 151 -10.82 16.27 -20.96
C THR A 151 -9.98 15.51 -21.98
N ILE A 152 -8.79 16.03 -22.33
CA ILE A 152 -7.89 15.41 -23.32
C ILE A 152 -6.90 14.48 -22.63
N CYS A 153 -6.00 15.01 -21.81
CA CYS A 153 -4.92 14.22 -21.20
C CYS A 153 -5.29 13.53 -19.87
N SER A 154 -6.47 13.84 -19.31
CA SER A 154 -6.96 13.31 -18.01
C SER A 154 -6.01 13.58 -16.84
N LYS A 155 -5.13 14.58 -16.99
CA LYS A 155 -4.26 15.10 -15.93
C LYS A 155 -4.90 16.33 -15.32
N PHE A 156 -4.54 16.58 -14.06
CA PHE A 156 -4.82 17.81 -13.34
C PHE A 156 -3.48 18.49 -13.05
N ASP A 157 -3.54 19.78 -12.76
CA ASP A 157 -2.44 20.55 -12.19
C ASP A 157 -3.00 21.44 -11.07
N PHE A 158 -2.18 22.37 -10.58
CA PHE A 158 -2.57 23.33 -9.55
C PHE A 158 -2.77 24.74 -10.13
N ASP A 159 -2.83 24.87 -11.46
CA ASP A 159 -3.01 26.14 -12.15
C ASP A 159 -4.49 26.53 -12.14
N VAL A 160 -4.92 27.16 -11.05
CA VAL A 160 -6.27 27.73 -10.93
C VAL A 160 -6.28 29.19 -11.36
N ASN A 161 -7.44 29.67 -11.84
CA ASN A 161 -7.64 31.07 -12.18
C ASN A 161 -6.64 31.56 -13.26
N THR A 162 -6.44 30.79 -14.32
CA THR A 162 -5.52 31.09 -15.44
C THR A 162 -6.22 30.95 -16.79
N CYS A 163 -5.65 31.55 -17.84
CA CYS A 163 -6.00 31.28 -19.23
C CYS A 163 -5.40 29.96 -19.75
N ARG A 164 -4.59 29.26 -18.95
CA ARG A 164 -4.00 27.95 -19.29
C ARG A 164 -5.02 26.82 -19.23
N TRP A 165 -6.20 27.10 -18.70
CA TRP A 165 -7.37 26.23 -18.74
C TRP A 165 -8.53 26.94 -19.44
N VAL A 166 -9.19 26.20 -20.34
CA VAL A 166 -10.41 26.62 -21.03
C VAL A 166 -11.57 25.73 -20.59
N GLY A 167 -12.63 26.36 -20.10
CA GLY A 167 -13.86 25.71 -19.67
C GLY A 167 -14.95 25.87 -20.74
N CYS A 168 -15.78 24.84 -20.90
CA CYS A 168 -17.02 24.95 -21.66
C CYS A 168 -18.08 25.69 -20.82
N ASP A 169 -18.68 26.73 -21.38
CA ASP A 169 -19.75 27.53 -20.78
C ASP A 169 -21.09 26.79 -20.63
N ILE A 170 -21.28 25.66 -21.32
CA ILE A 170 -22.50 24.84 -21.21
C ILE A 170 -22.34 23.70 -20.20
N CYS A 171 -21.29 22.90 -20.33
CA CYS A 171 -21.14 21.66 -19.56
C CYS A 171 -20.07 21.74 -18.47
N SER A 172 -19.40 22.89 -18.32
CA SER A 172 -18.35 23.14 -17.32
C SER A 172 -17.22 22.11 -17.30
N HIS A 173 -16.95 21.45 -18.43
CA HIS A 173 -15.77 20.60 -18.60
C HIS A 173 -14.56 21.44 -18.95
N TRP A 174 -13.43 21.10 -18.34
CA TRP A 174 -12.19 21.86 -18.43
C TRP A 174 -11.14 21.16 -19.27
N THR A 175 -10.36 21.93 -20.01
CA THR A 175 -9.28 21.42 -20.86
C THR A 175 -8.07 22.33 -20.75
N HIS A 176 -6.86 21.77 -20.59
CA HIS A 176 -5.65 22.57 -20.73
C HIS A 176 -5.64 23.22 -22.12
N THR A 177 -5.38 24.51 -22.19
CA THR A 177 -5.32 25.27 -23.44
C THR A 177 -4.34 24.63 -24.43
N ASP A 178 -3.15 24.22 -23.96
CA ASP A 178 -2.15 23.55 -24.80
C ASP A 178 -2.62 22.21 -25.36
N CYS A 179 -3.43 21.47 -24.59
CA CYS A 179 -4.03 20.23 -25.08
C CYS A 179 -5.05 20.53 -26.17
N ALA A 180 -5.93 21.51 -25.95
CA ALA A 180 -6.95 21.92 -26.91
C ALA A 180 -6.33 22.44 -28.22
N ILE A 181 -5.29 23.27 -28.16
CA ILE A 181 -4.55 23.76 -29.34
C ILE A 181 -3.95 22.58 -30.11
N ARG A 182 -3.26 21.65 -29.41
CA ARG A 182 -2.55 20.53 -30.05
C ARG A 182 -3.47 19.60 -30.82
N VAL A 183 -4.70 19.40 -30.34
CA VAL A 183 -5.70 18.56 -31.01
C VAL A 183 -6.65 19.35 -31.92
N GLY A 184 -6.40 20.64 -32.12
CA GLY A 184 -7.19 21.48 -33.03
C GLY A 184 -8.60 21.85 -32.53
N LEU A 185 -8.86 21.75 -31.23
CA LEU A 185 -10.14 22.15 -30.62
C LEU A 185 -10.23 23.66 -30.37
N ILE A 186 -9.13 24.39 -30.52
CA ILE A 186 -9.12 25.85 -30.58
C ILE A 186 -8.87 26.26 -32.03
N ALA A 187 -9.87 26.84 -32.66
CA ALA A 187 -9.84 27.16 -34.09
C ALA A 187 -10.74 28.35 -34.44
N MET A 188 -10.58 28.86 -35.66
CA MET A 188 -11.48 29.86 -36.22
C MET A 188 -12.86 29.24 -36.46
N GLY A 189 -13.89 29.88 -35.93
CA GLY A 189 -15.29 29.54 -36.19
C GLY A 189 -16.10 30.76 -36.64
N THR A 190 -17.38 30.54 -36.89
CA THR A 190 -18.35 31.61 -37.15
C THR A 190 -19.21 31.74 -35.91
N SER A 191 -19.20 32.91 -35.27
CA SER A 191 -20.09 33.14 -34.13
C SER A 191 -21.52 33.31 -34.61
N LEU A 192 -22.48 32.70 -33.89
CA LEU A 192 -23.92 32.82 -34.15
C LEU A 192 -24.55 34.02 -33.43
N ASN A 193 -23.78 34.74 -32.60
CA ASN A 193 -24.27 35.89 -31.84
C ASN A 193 -24.13 37.18 -32.65
N GLY A 194 -25.21 37.55 -33.34
CA GLY A 194 -25.38 38.86 -33.98
C GLY A 194 -25.59 38.80 -35.49
N ASN A 195 -26.23 39.83 -36.06
CA ASN A 195 -26.54 39.96 -37.49
C ASN A 195 -25.30 40.07 -38.40
N ASN A 196 -24.07 40.04 -37.85
CA ASN A 196 -22.81 40.05 -38.58
C ASN A 196 -22.07 38.73 -38.35
N LYS A 197 -21.74 38.01 -39.42
CA LYS A 197 -20.88 36.82 -39.39
C LYS A 197 -19.44 37.25 -39.07
N SER A 198 -19.12 37.48 -37.80
CA SER A 198 -17.73 37.62 -37.35
C SER A 198 -17.07 36.24 -37.30
N SER A 199 -15.81 36.21 -37.74
CA SER A 199 -14.98 35.02 -37.58
C SER A 199 -14.18 35.17 -36.29
N ASP A 200 -14.49 34.33 -35.32
CA ASP A 200 -13.97 34.40 -33.95
C ASP A 200 -13.16 33.15 -33.62
N MET A 201 -12.27 33.25 -32.62
CA MET A 201 -11.57 32.09 -32.08
C MET A 201 -12.51 31.37 -31.11
N LEU A 202 -12.80 30.10 -31.37
CA LEU A 202 -13.70 29.28 -30.58
C LEU A 202 -12.97 28.07 -30.00
N PHE A 203 -13.48 27.58 -28.87
CA PHE A 203 -13.11 26.31 -28.26
C PHE A 203 -14.24 25.30 -28.41
N GLU A 204 -13.99 24.19 -29.11
CA GLU A 204 -14.92 23.07 -29.20
C GLU A 204 -14.72 22.10 -28.03
N CYS A 205 -15.75 21.95 -27.20
CA CYS A 205 -15.71 21.07 -26.05
C CYS A 205 -15.73 19.60 -26.46
N LYS A 206 -14.71 18.83 -26.07
CA LYS A 206 -14.65 17.38 -26.35
C LYS A 206 -15.82 16.59 -25.74
N ALA A 207 -16.43 17.07 -24.66
CA ALA A 207 -17.47 16.35 -23.93
C ALA A 207 -18.88 16.55 -24.49
N CYS A 208 -19.22 17.76 -24.95
CA CYS A 208 -20.57 18.09 -25.43
C CYS A 208 -20.60 18.65 -26.86
N THR A 209 -19.45 18.78 -27.52
CA THR A 209 -19.26 19.35 -28.87
C THR A 209 -19.72 20.81 -29.04
N HIS A 210 -20.17 21.46 -27.95
CA HIS A 210 -20.49 22.87 -27.96
C HIS A 210 -19.22 23.71 -28.18
N THR A 211 -19.36 24.79 -28.94
CA THR A 211 -18.29 25.75 -29.21
C THR A 211 -18.45 26.99 -28.32
N SER A 212 -17.51 27.22 -27.41
CA SER A 212 -17.47 28.39 -26.54
C SER A 212 -16.55 29.47 -27.12
N GLU A 213 -16.91 30.73 -26.95
CA GLU A 213 -16.16 31.88 -27.47
C GLU A 213 -14.96 32.23 -26.55
N LEU A 214 -13.77 32.48 -27.12
CA LEU A 214 -12.53 32.60 -26.35
C LEU A 214 -12.12 34.03 -25.95
N LEU A 215 -12.52 35.06 -26.68
CA LEU A 215 -12.18 36.44 -26.36
C LEU A 215 -12.87 36.89 -25.07
N GLY A 216 -14.16 36.60 -24.93
CA GLY A 216 -14.95 36.82 -23.72
C GLY A 216 -14.44 35.99 -22.56
N TRP A 217 -14.04 34.73 -22.81
CA TRP A 217 -13.40 33.89 -21.80
C TRP A 217 -12.11 34.52 -21.24
N VAL A 218 -11.19 34.91 -22.13
CA VAL A 218 -9.92 35.56 -21.74
C VAL A 218 -10.20 36.89 -21.05
N LYS A 219 -11.10 37.71 -21.58
CA LYS A 219 -11.53 38.96 -20.94
C LYS A 219 -11.96 38.70 -19.50
N ASN A 220 -12.87 37.77 -19.27
CA ASN A 220 -13.37 37.44 -17.93
C ASN A 220 -12.25 36.96 -16.99
N ALA A 221 -11.31 36.16 -17.49
CA ALA A 221 -10.15 35.73 -16.71
C ALA A 221 -9.28 36.93 -16.25
N PHE A 222 -8.99 37.87 -17.15
CA PHE A 222 -8.19 39.06 -16.81
C PHE A 222 -8.93 40.03 -15.86
N PHE A 223 -10.24 40.19 -15.99
CA PHE A 223 -11.02 41.02 -15.06
C PHE A 223 -11.16 40.41 -13.66
N THR A 224 -11.18 39.08 -13.57
CA THR A 224 -11.45 38.38 -12.31
C THR A 224 -10.17 38.06 -11.52
N CYS A 225 -9.07 37.82 -12.22
CA CYS A 225 -7.90 37.14 -11.65
C CYS A 225 -6.58 37.92 -11.79
N ALA A 226 -6.48 38.88 -12.73
CA ALA A 226 -5.18 39.47 -13.08
C ALA A 226 -4.53 40.29 -11.96
N ASP A 227 -5.33 40.79 -11.00
CA ASP A 227 -4.86 41.50 -9.82
C ASP A 227 -4.06 40.61 -8.85
N LYS A 228 -4.27 39.29 -8.92
CA LYS A 228 -3.62 38.28 -8.06
C LYS A 228 -2.41 37.63 -8.71
N TRP A 229 -2.15 37.90 -9.98
CA TRP A 229 -1.04 37.29 -10.69
C TRP A 229 0.25 38.07 -10.45
N GLU A 230 1.26 37.34 -9.98
CA GLU A 230 2.64 37.84 -9.96
C GLU A 230 3.17 37.99 -11.40
N LYS A 231 4.28 38.73 -11.55
CA LYS A 231 4.85 39.07 -12.86
C LYS A 231 5.07 37.84 -13.75
N GLU A 232 5.66 36.79 -13.20
CA GLU A 232 5.95 35.55 -13.91
C GLU A 232 4.67 34.82 -14.35
N ALA A 233 3.63 34.84 -13.51
CA ALA A 233 2.33 34.27 -13.84
C ALA A 233 1.67 35.07 -14.97
N LEU A 234 1.60 36.40 -14.83
CA LEU A 234 1.05 37.30 -15.84
C LEU A 234 1.75 37.15 -17.20
N MET A 235 3.07 36.99 -17.22
CA MET A 235 3.83 36.71 -18.44
C MET A 235 3.40 35.40 -19.11
N LYS A 236 3.18 34.33 -18.32
CA LYS A 236 2.67 33.05 -18.83
C LYS A 236 1.24 33.18 -19.36
N GLU A 237 0.41 34.01 -18.74
CA GLU A 237 -0.95 34.27 -19.23
C GLU A 237 -0.94 35.01 -20.57
N PHE A 238 -0.13 36.06 -20.73
CA PHE A 238 0.01 36.74 -22.01
C PHE A 238 0.57 35.81 -23.11
N ASP A 239 1.55 34.96 -22.79
CA ASP A 239 2.02 33.96 -23.75
C ASP A 239 0.91 32.97 -24.12
N CYS A 240 0.10 32.53 -23.16
CA CYS A 240 -1.05 31.66 -23.41
C CYS A 240 -2.06 32.33 -24.36
N VAL A 241 -2.46 33.57 -24.08
CA VAL A 241 -3.37 34.34 -24.95
C VAL A 241 -2.78 34.51 -26.35
N ARG A 242 -1.50 34.87 -26.45
CA ARG A 242 -0.81 34.97 -27.74
C ARG A 242 -0.90 33.66 -28.53
N ARG A 243 -0.74 32.50 -27.87
CA ARG A 243 -0.85 31.19 -28.53
C ARG A 243 -2.27 30.82 -28.92
N ILE A 244 -3.28 31.20 -28.12
CA ILE A 244 -4.70 31.04 -28.47
C ILE A 244 -5.02 31.83 -29.75
N PHE A 245 -4.62 33.10 -29.82
CA PHE A 245 -5.05 34.02 -30.88
C PHE A 245 -4.08 34.12 -32.07
N HIS A 246 -2.98 33.34 -32.09
CA HIS A 246 -1.97 33.38 -33.15
C HIS A 246 -2.55 33.21 -34.57
N GLY A 247 -3.55 32.34 -34.73
CA GLY A 247 -4.23 32.08 -36.00
C GLY A 247 -5.45 32.96 -36.29
N SER A 248 -5.72 33.97 -35.45
CA SER A 248 -6.97 34.74 -35.54
C SER A 248 -7.10 35.48 -36.87
N LYS A 249 -8.24 35.31 -37.55
CA LYS A 249 -8.59 36.08 -38.76
C LYS A 249 -9.46 37.30 -38.44
N GLY A 250 -10.23 37.24 -37.36
CA GLY A 250 -11.08 38.32 -36.88
C GLY A 250 -10.28 39.52 -36.37
N SER A 251 -10.82 40.73 -36.56
CA SER A 251 -10.13 41.97 -36.18
C SER A 251 -9.82 42.02 -34.67
N LYS A 252 -10.82 41.74 -33.82
CA LYS A 252 -10.66 41.74 -32.36
C LYS A 252 -9.61 40.74 -31.88
N GLY A 253 -9.66 39.49 -32.36
CA GLY A 253 -8.67 38.47 -31.98
C GLY A 253 -7.25 38.80 -32.46
N LYS A 254 -7.09 39.43 -33.63
CA LYS A 254 -5.77 39.92 -34.09
C LYS A 254 -5.23 41.04 -33.21
N GLN A 255 -6.09 42.00 -32.85
CA GLN A 255 -5.70 43.09 -31.95
C GLN A 255 -5.27 42.53 -30.58
N LEU A 256 -6.02 41.56 -30.04
CA LEU A 256 -5.68 40.91 -28.77
C LEU A 256 -4.34 40.14 -28.85
N PHE A 257 -4.09 39.44 -29.96
CA PHE A 257 -2.80 38.80 -30.21
C PHE A 257 -1.64 39.80 -30.10
N TRP A 258 -1.70 40.90 -30.86
CA TRP A 258 -0.63 41.91 -30.87
C TRP A 258 -0.50 42.65 -29.54
N LYS A 259 -1.62 42.98 -28.89
CA LYS A 259 -1.59 43.63 -27.57
C LYS A 259 -0.96 42.73 -26.51
N SER A 260 -1.24 41.43 -26.55
CA SER A 260 -0.64 40.46 -25.65
C SER A 260 0.87 40.31 -25.90
N GLU A 261 1.30 40.33 -27.16
CA GLU A 261 2.73 40.29 -27.50
C GLU A 261 3.47 41.56 -27.06
N GLU A 262 2.89 42.74 -27.28
CA GLU A 262 3.42 44.02 -26.83
C GLU A 262 3.61 44.05 -25.31
N LEU A 263 2.58 43.70 -24.55
CA LEU A 263 2.63 43.69 -23.08
C LEU A 263 3.60 42.64 -22.54
N LEU A 264 3.70 41.47 -23.19
CA LEU A 264 4.66 40.44 -22.81
C LEU A 264 6.11 40.92 -22.95
N GLU A 265 6.45 41.55 -24.08
CA GLU A 265 7.81 42.10 -24.29
C GLU A 265 8.11 43.26 -23.35
N ARG A 266 7.13 44.12 -23.06
CA ARG A 266 7.30 45.21 -22.09
C ARG A 266 7.48 44.70 -20.66
N LEU A 267 6.77 43.63 -20.26
CA LEU A 267 6.98 42.97 -18.96
C LEU A 267 8.39 42.37 -18.85
N LYS A 268 8.90 41.72 -19.91
CA LYS A 268 10.30 41.29 -19.99
C LYS A 268 11.27 42.47 -19.86
N GLY A 269 10.92 43.60 -20.47
CA GLY A 269 11.65 44.87 -20.40
C GLY A 269 11.53 45.64 -19.06
N GLY A 270 10.83 45.11 -18.06
CA GLY A 270 10.76 45.69 -16.72
C GLY A 270 9.48 46.47 -16.39
N LEU A 271 8.45 46.43 -17.24
CA LEU A 271 7.14 46.98 -16.91
C LEU A 271 6.57 46.34 -15.63
N ASP A 272 5.85 47.13 -14.84
CA ASP A 272 5.12 46.67 -13.66
C ASP A 272 3.86 45.87 -14.03
N SER A 273 3.59 44.80 -13.29
CA SER A 273 2.43 43.92 -13.51
C SER A 273 1.10 44.66 -13.40
N THR A 274 0.96 45.57 -12.44
CA THR A 274 -0.28 46.33 -12.22
C THR A 274 -0.60 47.22 -13.43
N THR A 275 0.44 47.86 -13.98
CA THR A 275 0.30 48.69 -15.19
C THR A 275 -0.10 47.84 -16.39
N ALA A 276 0.56 46.69 -16.59
CA ALA A 276 0.20 45.77 -17.67
C ALA A 276 -1.25 45.24 -17.54
N CYS A 277 -1.68 44.91 -16.32
CA CYS A 277 -3.06 44.49 -16.03
C CYS A 277 -4.09 45.60 -16.33
N LYS A 278 -3.81 46.85 -15.95
CA LYS A 278 -4.69 47.97 -16.27
C LYS A 278 -4.77 48.20 -17.78
N GLU A 279 -3.64 48.18 -18.48
CA GLU A 279 -3.62 48.39 -19.94
C GLU A 279 -4.41 47.33 -20.71
N ILE A 280 -4.32 46.06 -20.33
CA ILE A 280 -5.09 45.01 -21.00
C ILE A 280 -6.59 45.10 -20.66
N GLN A 281 -6.95 45.47 -19.42
CA GLN A 281 -8.35 45.69 -19.02
C GLN A 281 -8.98 46.90 -19.74
N GLU A 282 -8.23 48.00 -19.88
CA GLU A 282 -8.62 49.16 -20.69
C GLU A 282 -8.77 48.79 -22.16
N PHE A 283 -7.85 47.98 -22.71
CA PHE A 283 -7.97 47.44 -24.06
C PHE A 283 -9.28 46.65 -24.25
N PHE A 284 -9.61 45.74 -23.33
CA PHE A 284 -10.87 44.98 -23.39
C PHE A 284 -12.12 45.86 -23.27
N THR A 285 -12.03 46.98 -22.54
CA THR A 285 -13.13 47.95 -22.43
C THR A 285 -13.26 48.79 -23.71
N GLY A 286 -12.14 49.07 -24.39
CA GLY A 286 -12.13 49.76 -25.68
C GLY A 286 -12.80 48.96 -26.79
N LEU A 287 -12.60 47.63 -26.81
CA LEU A 287 -13.20 46.73 -27.82
C LEU A 287 -14.74 46.68 -27.82
N GLU A 288 -15.40 47.09 -26.74
CA GLU A 288 -16.87 47.16 -26.64
C GLU A 288 -17.45 48.45 -27.23
N LYS A 289 -16.72 49.57 -27.08
CA LYS A 289 -17.21 50.89 -27.52
C LYS A 289 -17.29 51.04 -29.05
N ASP A 290 -16.62 50.15 -29.78
CA ASP A 290 -16.67 50.09 -31.25
C ASP A 290 -17.96 49.40 -31.77
N GLU A 291 -18.73 48.69 -30.95
CA GLU A 291 -20.00 48.06 -31.37
C GLU A 291 -21.18 49.04 -31.40
N ASP A 292 -21.19 50.02 -30.48
CA ASP A 292 -22.29 50.98 -30.32
C ASP A 292 -22.29 52.12 -31.36
N GLN A 293 -21.26 52.25 -32.19
CA GLN A 293 -21.18 53.32 -33.20
C GLN A 293 -21.89 53.00 -34.52
N SER A 294 -22.61 51.88 -34.61
CA SER A 294 -23.24 51.42 -35.87
C SER A 294 -24.77 51.45 -35.91
N ASN A 295 -25.45 52.18 -35.01
CA ASN A 295 -26.89 52.42 -35.15
C ASN A 295 -27.29 53.83 -34.69
N GLY A 296 -27.09 54.79 -35.59
CA GLY A 296 -27.65 56.13 -35.46
C GLY A 296 -29.09 56.18 -35.99
N TYR A 297 -30.06 56.33 -35.09
CA TYR A 297 -31.22 57.22 -35.29
C TYR A 297 -31.91 57.49 -33.95
N VAL A 298 -31.58 58.61 -33.32
CA VAL A 298 -32.31 59.11 -32.14
C VAL A 298 -33.47 59.95 -32.66
N ASN A 299 -34.69 59.43 -32.50
CA ASN A 299 -35.91 60.24 -32.60
C ASN A 299 -36.00 61.13 -31.36
N ILE A 300 -36.12 62.43 -31.58
CA ILE A 300 -36.34 63.43 -30.53
C ILE A 300 -37.73 63.19 -29.94
N ILE A 301 -37.77 62.60 -28.75
CA ILE A 301 -38.96 62.55 -27.90
C ILE A 301 -38.97 63.82 -27.05
N ASP A 302 -40.15 64.40 -26.87
CA ASP A 302 -40.42 65.60 -26.09
C ASP A 302 -39.75 65.57 -24.70
N HIS A 303 -39.01 66.63 -24.39
CA HIS A 303 -38.03 66.72 -23.30
C HIS A 303 -38.68 66.63 -21.91
N GLN A 304 -39.98 66.90 -21.79
CA GLN A 304 -40.73 66.83 -20.53
C GLN A 304 -41.21 65.41 -20.18
N GLU A 305 -41.53 64.58 -21.19
CA GLU A 305 -41.97 63.19 -20.97
C GLU A 305 -40.77 62.24 -20.78
N ALA A 306 -39.65 62.53 -21.45
CA ALA A 306 -38.39 61.82 -21.24
C ALA A 306 -37.82 62.02 -19.83
N CYS A 307 -37.84 63.25 -19.28
CA CYS A 307 -37.36 63.52 -17.93
C CYS A 307 -38.24 62.86 -16.83
N ALA A 308 -39.56 62.78 -17.03
CA ALA A 308 -40.46 62.10 -16.09
C ALA A 308 -40.23 60.58 -16.07
N ARG A 309 -40.07 59.95 -17.24
CA ARG A 309 -39.74 58.51 -17.35
C ARG A 309 -38.34 58.19 -16.81
N ILE A 310 -37.37 59.08 -17.02
CA ILE A 310 -36.02 58.93 -16.44
C ILE A 310 -36.07 59.04 -14.91
N ALA A 311 -36.87 59.96 -14.35
CA ALA A 311 -37.00 60.09 -12.90
C ALA A 311 -37.60 58.85 -12.23
N GLU A 312 -38.63 58.22 -12.82
CA GLU A 312 -39.19 56.95 -12.33
C GLU A 312 -38.17 55.81 -12.38
N VAL A 313 -37.45 55.64 -13.50
CA VAL A 313 -36.44 54.59 -13.66
C VAL A 313 -35.27 54.80 -12.71
N VAL A 314 -34.86 56.05 -12.46
CA VAL A 314 -33.82 56.38 -11.49
C VAL A 314 -34.28 56.09 -10.07
N GLN A 315 -35.53 56.44 -9.72
CA GLN A 315 -36.07 56.17 -8.38
C GLN A 315 -36.19 54.65 -8.11
N GLU A 316 -36.62 53.88 -9.12
CA GLU A 316 -36.68 52.41 -9.06
C GLU A 316 -35.29 51.77 -8.99
N ALA A 317 -34.31 52.32 -9.72
CA ALA A 317 -32.92 51.88 -9.63
C ALA A 317 -32.31 52.16 -8.25
N VAL A 318 -32.59 53.32 -7.67
CA VAL A 318 -32.13 53.69 -6.32
C VAL A 318 -32.73 52.74 -5.26
N THR A 319 -34.03 52.45 -5.32
CA THR A 319 -34.67 51.50 -4.39
C THR A 319 -34.08 50.10 -4.50
N LYS A 320 -33.83 49.59 -5.72
CA LYS A 320 -33.17 48.29 -5.92
C LYS A 320 -31.71 48.28 -5.41
N ILE A 321 -30.99 49.38 -5.57
CA ILE A 321 -29.61 49.52 -5.04
C ILE A 321 -29.62 49.49 -3.51
N GLU A 322 -30.57 50.16 -2.88
CA GLU A 322 -30.74 50.15 -1.41
C GLU A 322 -31.09 48.75 -0.90
N GLU A 323 -32.00 48.02 -1.55
CA GLU A 323 -32.34 46.63 -1.21
C GLU A 323 -31.14 45.68 -1.32
N VAL A 324 -30.35 45.81 -2.39
CA VAL A 324 -29.12 45.01 -2.58
C VAL A 324 -28.05 45.38 -1.56
N SER A 325 -27.94 46.66 -1.19
CA SER A 325 -27.03 47.13 -0.15
C SER A 325 -27.39 46.52 1.21
N ASP A 326 -28.66 46.58 1.57
CA ASP A 326 -29.22 45.99 2.79
C ASP A 326 -28.99 44.48 2.86
N GLU A 327 -29.20 43.76 1.76
CA GLU A 327 -28.96 42.33 1.71
C GLU A 327 -27.47 41.98 1.81
N LYS A 328 -26.58 42.79 1.21
CA LYS A 328 -25.13 42.65 1.40
C LYS A 328 -24.72 42.86 2.86
N VAL A 329 -25.31 43.82 3.56
CA VAL A 329 -25.06 44.04 5.00
C VAL A 329 -25.53 42.83 5.82
N ARG A 330 -26.71 42.26 5.53
CA ARG A 330 -27.20 41.04 6.19
C ARG A 330 -26.32 39.84 5.89
N ALA A 331 -25.90 39.65 4.64
CA ALA A 331 -24.99 38.59 4.24
C ALA A 331 -23.63 38.70 4.93
N ALA A 332 -23.05 39.90 5.01
CA ALA A 332 -21.81 40.16 5.72
C ALA A 332 -21.92 39.89 7.22
N LYS A 333 -23.08 40.17 7.84
CA LYS A 333 -23.33 39.85 9.24
C LYS A 333 -23.42 38.33 9.48
N ARG A 334 -24.07 37.59 8.57
CA ARG A 334 -24.11 36.11 8.62
C ARG A 334 -22.71 35.52 8.45
N ALA A 335 -21.93 36.00 7.48
CA ALA A 335 -20.57 35.54 7.24
C ALA A 335 -19.65 35.77 8.45
N ARG A 336 -19.76 36.94 9.12
CA ARG A 336 -19.03 37.20 10.38
C ARG A 336 -19.40 36.23 11.50
N ALA A 337 -20.70 35.96 11.71
CA ALA A 337 -21.13 35.02 12.73
C ALA A 337 -20.63 33.58 12.45
N THR A 338 -20.59 33.17 11.17
CA THR A 338 -20.01 31.88 10.77
C THR A 338 -18.50 31.84 11.02
N LEU A 339 -17.78 32.92 10.72
CA LEU A 339 -16.34 33.01 10.99
C LEU A 339 -16.03 32.90 12.49
N GLU A 340 -16.75 33.64 13.33
CA GLU A 340 -16.60 33.58 14.80
C GLU A 340 -16.90 32.17 15.35
N ALA A 341 -17.90 31.47 14.79
CA ALA A 341 -18.18 30.09 15.15
C ALA A 341 -17.04 29.14 14.76
N CYS A 342 -16.47 29.29 13.57
CA CYS A 342 -15.31 28.51 13.11
C CYS A 342 -14.05 28.79 13.95
N GLU A 343 -13.80 30.04 14.33
CA GLU A 343 -12.67 30.41 15.20
C GLU A 343 -12.79 29.77 16.58
N LYS A 344 -13.99 29.77 17.15
CA LYS A 344 -14.26 29.09 18.43
C LYS A 344 -14.05 27.58 18.33
N GLU A 345 -14.56 26.95 17.27
CA GLU A 345 -14.35 25.52 17.05
C GLU A 345 -12.85 25.20 16.89
N LEU A 346 -12.10 26.05 16.19
CA LEU A 346 -10.65 25.88 16.04
C LEU A 346 -9.93 25.90 17.39
N GLU A 347 -10.29 26.81 18.30
CA GLU A 347 -9.70 26.85 19.64
C GLU A 347 -10.08 25.64 20.50
N ASP A 348 -11.33 25.17 20.43
CA ASP A 348 -11.77 23.95 21.11
C ASP A 348 -11.00 22.72 20.60
N LYS A 349 -10.75 22.64 19.27
CA LYS A 349 -9.94 21.57 18.67
C LYS A 349 -8.47 21.65 19.09
N LYS A 350 -7.88 22.85 19.21
CA LYS A 350 -6.52 23.03 19.73
C LYS A 350 -6.40 22.55 21.18
N LEU A 351 -7.40 22.84 22.02
CA LEU A 351 -7.42 22.36 23.39
C LEU A 351 -7.54 20.82 23.46
N ALA A 352 -8.44 20.24 22.67
CA ALA A 352 -8.59 18.79 22.57
C ALA A 352 -7.31 18.11 22.08
N LEU A 353 -6.59 18.71 21.13
CA LEU A 353 -5.30 18.21 20.64
C LEU A 353 -4.25 18.17 21.76
N ARG A 354 -4.15 19.24 22.57
CA ARG A 354 -3.20 19.28 23.70
C ARG A 354 -3.51 18.21 24.75
N GLU A 355 -4.79 18.00 25.07
CA GLU A 355 -5.21 16.93 25.99
C GLU A 355 -4.86 15.54 25.44
N MET A 356 -5.14 15.30 24.15
CA MET A 356 -4.78 14.05 23.50
C MET A 356 -3.26 13.81 23.46
N GLN A 357 -2.45 14.86 23.27
CA GLN A 357 -0.99 14.79 23.35
C GLN A 357 -0.51 14.43 24.76
N PHE A 358 -1.10 15.04 25.79
CA PHE A 358 -0.79 14.70 27.18
C PHE A 358 -1.12 13.24 27.50
N GLN A 359 -2.30 12.76 27.07
CA GLN A 359 -2.69 11.36 27.25
C GLN A 359 -1.76 10.40 26.48
N ARG A 360 -1.31 10.77 25.28
CA ARG A 360 -0.34 9.98 24.50
C ARG A 360 0.98 9.83 25.25
N GLU A 361 1.52 10.91 25.81
CA GLU A 361 2.79 10.85 26.55
C GLU A 361 2.64 10.03 27.84
N ARG A 362 1.50 10.13 28.52
CA ARG A 362 1.21 9.28 29.69
C ARG A 362 1.17 7.79 29.32
N ARG A 363 0.45 7.43 28.25
CA ARG A 363 0.39 6.03 27.76
C ARG A 363 1.76 5.51 27.34
N LYS A 364 2.61 6.37 26.76
CA LYS A 364 3.99 6.02 26.40
C LYS A 364 4.81 5.63 27.63
N LEU A 365 4.72 6.39 28.72
CA LEU A 365 5.38 6.05 29.98
C LEU A 365 4.84 4.74 30.58
N GLU A 366 3.53 4.51 30.52
CA GLU A 366 2.90 3.25 30.95
C GLU A 366 3.43 2.05 30.14
N ILE A 367 3.55 2.19 28.81
CA ILE A 367 4.10 1.15 27.93
C ILE A 367 5.56 0.85 28.26
N GLU A 368 6.40 1.87 28.47
CA GLU A 368 7.80 1.65 28.82
C GLU A 368 7.96 0.95 30.18
N ALA A 369 7.12 1.28 31.17
CA ALA A 369 7.08 0.56 32.44
C ALA A 369 6.68 -0.92 32.27
N LEU A 370 5.70 -1.21 31.41
CA LEU A 370 5.30 -2.58 31.08
C LEU A 370 6.41 -3.34 30.34
N LYS A 371 7.11 -2.70 29.40
CA LYS A 371 8.26 -3.30 28.71
C LYS A 371 9.37 -3.68 29.70
N MET A 372 9.68 -2.81 30.67
CA MET A 372 10.67 -3.12 31.70
C MET A 372 10.23 -4.33 32.56
N LYS A 373 8.95 -4.40 32.92
CA LYS A 373 8.40 -5.55 33.67
C LYS A 373 8.45 -6.85 32.85
N LEU A 374 8.13 -6.79 31.56
CA LEU A 374 8.21 -7.94 30.66
C LEU A 374 9.66 -8.44 30.54
N LYS A 375 10.64 -7.54 30.35
CA LYS A 375 12.07 -7.90 30.32
C LYS A 375 12.51 -8.62 31.60
N LEU A 376 12.05 -8.17 32.76
CA LEU A 376 12.36 -8.81 34.02
C LEU A 376 11.75 -10.23 34.10
N LYS A 377 10.50 -10.39 33.64
CA LYS A 377 9.82 -11.70 33.62
C LYS A 377 10.43 -12.69 32.64
N ILE A 378 10.93 -12.23 31.50
CA ILE A 378 11.68 -13.07 30.56
C ILE A 378 12.94 -13.61 31.23
N ARG A 379 13.74 -12.74 31.86
CA ARG A 379 14.96 -13.15 32.59
C ARG A 379 14.67 -14.12 33.73
N GLU A 380 13.57 -13.90 34.45
CA GLU A 380 13.13 -14.80 35.52
C GLU A 380 12.78 -16.18 34.96
N ALA A 381 12.06 -16.25 33.82
CA ALA A 381 11.74 -17.50 33.15
C ALA A 381 12.99 -18.22 32.62
N GLU A 382 13.94 -17.50 32.03
CA GLU A 382 15.23 -18.05 31.58
C GLU A 382 16.02 -18.67 32.73
N MET A 383 16.05 -18.01 33.89
CA MET A 383 16.70 -18.53 35.09
C MET A 383 16.03 -19.81 35.60
N PHE A 384 14.70 -19.86 35.61
CA PHE A 384 13.96 -21.07 35.98
C PHE A 384 14.20 -22.22 35.01
N GLN A 385 14.24 -21.94 33.70
CA GLN A 385 14.55 -22.94 32.68
C GLN A 385 15.96 -23.50 32.88
N ALA A 386 16.96 -22.63 33.10
CA ALA A 386 18.33 -23.07 33.36
C ALA A 386 18.44 -23.96 34.62
N HIS A 387 17.65 -23.67 35.65
CA HIS A 387 17.56 -24.52 36.84
C HIS A 387 16.94 -25.89 36.54
N ALA A 388 15.87 -25.92 35.74
CA ALA A 388 15.24 -27.17 35.33
C ALA A 388 16.19 -28.03 34.49
N ASP A 389 16.91 -27.42 33.54
CA ASP A 389 17.89 -28.10 32.70
C ASP A 389 19.05 -28.68 33.52
N GLU A 390 19.53 -27.94 34.53
CA GLU A 390 20.56 -28.43 35.44
C GLU A 390 20.08 -29.60 36.31
N ALA A 391 18.84 -29.57 36.78
CA ALA A 391 18.24 -30.69 37.50
C ALA A 391 18.13 -31.94 36.61
N LEU A 392 17.72 -31.77 35.35
CA LEU A 392 17.66 -32.86 34.37
C LEU A 392 19.05 -33.46 34.10
N ARG A 393 20.08 -32.62 33.92
CA ARG A 393 21.47 -33.09 33.78
C ARG A 393 21.92 -33.94 34.96
N LYS A 394 21.63 -33.51 36.19
CA LYS A 394 21.97 -34.26 37.41
C LYS A 394 21.25 -35.61 37.49
N VAL A 395 19.96 -35.64 37.14
CA VAL A 395 19.19 -36.90 37.08
C VAL A 395 19.82 -37.86 36.07
N GLU A 396 20.23 -37.36 34.90
CA GLU A 396 20.84 -38.19 33.87
C GLU A 396 22.20 -38.77 34.29
N ILE A 397 23.05 -37.97 34.95
CA ILE A 397 24.31 -38.45 35.51
C ILE A 397 24.05 -39.57 36.54
N LEU A 398 23.08 -39.39 37.44
CA LEU A 398 22.74 -40.40 38.43
C LEU A 398 22.19 -41.68 37.81
N ARG A 399 21.38 -41.59 36.74
CA ARG A 399 20.91 -42.76 35.99
C ARG A 399 22.07 -43.55 35.40
N ASN A 400 23.02 -42.86 34.78
CA ASN A 400 24.18 -43.52 34.16
C ASN A 400 25.06 -44.22 35.20
N LEU A 401 25.32 -43.58 36.35
CA LEU A 401 26.05 -44.21 37.45
C LEU A 401 25.32 -45.43 38.01
N LEU A 402 24.00 -45.37 38.12
CA LEU A 402 23.19 -46.50 38.59
C LEU A 402 23.21 -47.66 37.57
N ALA A 403 23.17 -47.36 36.27
CA ALA A 403 23.32 -48.35 35.20
C ALA A 403 24.70 -49.02 35.22
N GLU A 404 25.77 -48.24 35.41
CA GLU A 404 27.13 -48.77 35.53
C GLU A 404 27.28 -49.67 36.76
N LYS A 405 26.78 -49.23 37.92
CA LYS A 405 26.87 -50.02 39.16
C LYS A 405 26.04 -51.30 39.13
N THR A 406 24.88 -51.26 38.47
CA THR A 406 24.07 -52.48 38.26
C THR A 406 24.78 -53.46 37.31
N SER A 407 25.36 -52.98 36.22
CA SER A 407 26.16 -53.81 35.31
C SER A 407 27.37 -54.44 36.01
N GLU A 408 28.09 -53.68 36.83
CA GLU A 408 29.24 -54.18 37.60
C GLU A 408 28.80 -55.28 38.59
N ALA A 409 27.71 -55.05 39.32
CA ALA A 409 27.14 -56.04 40.24
C ALA A 409 26.64 -57.31 39.53
N GLU A 410 26.03 -57.18 38.35
CA GLU A 410 25.62 -58.32 37.52
C GLU A 410 26.82 -59.13 37.03
N GLU A 411 27.91 -58.46 36.62
CA GLU A 411 29.14 -59.13 36.19
C GLU A 411 29.79 -59.90 37.33
N ASP A 412 29.88 -59.31 38.51
CA ASP A 412 30.42 -59.96 39.71
C ASP A 412 29.56 -61.13 40.16
N HIS A 413 28.23 -61.01 40.09
CA HIS A 413 27.32 -62.13 40.33
C HIS A 413 27.54 -63.26 39.32
N CYS A 414 27.74 -62.95 38.03
CA CYS A 414 28.06 -63.94 37.01
C CYS A 414 29.41 -64.64 37.29
N LYS A 415 30.44 -63.91 37.72
CA LYS A 415 31.74 -64.49 38.12
C LYS A 415 31.58 -65.44 39.30
N TYR A 416 30.81 -65.05 40.32
CA TYR A 416 30.51 -65.88 41.48
C TYR A 416 29.82 -67.20 41.06
N LEU A 417 28.79 -67.14 40.21
CA LEU A 417 28.10 -68.33 39.72
C LEU A 417 29.04 -69.25 38.91
N LYS A 418 29.92 -68.69 38.08
CA LYS A 418 30.94 -69.47 37.36
C LYS A 418 31.88 -70.20 38.31
N LEU A 419 32.33 -69.55 39.38
CA LEU A 419 33.19 -70.17 40.38
C LEU A 419 32.48 -71.34 41.08
N GLN A 420 31.23 -71.15 41.48
CA GLN A 420 30.41 -72.21 42.09
C GLN A 420 30.22 -73.39 41.14
N LEU A 421 29.98 -73.15 39.85
CA LEU A 421 29.89 -74.21 38.85
C LEU A 421 31.22 -74.99 38.73
N CYS A 422 32.36 -74.29 38.64
CA CYS A 422 33.67 -74.94 38.60
C CYS A 422 33.93 -75.81 39.83
N GLU A 423 33.56 -75.34 41.03
CA GLU A 423 33.69 -76.11 42.27
C GLU A 423 32.81 -77.37 42.28
N ILE A 424 31.56 -77.26 41.80
CA ILE A 424 30.65 -78.40 41.68
C ILE A 424 31.16 -79.39 40.62
N GLU A 425 31.66 -78.91 39.49
CA GLU A 425 32.25 -79.74 38.44
C GLU A 425 33.54 -80.45 38.89
N ALA A 426 34.36 -79.81 39.71
CA ALA A 426 35.52 -80.44 40.33
C ALA A 426 35.10 -81.56 41.29
N LYS A 427 34.16 -81.28 42.20
CA LYS A 427 33.60 -82.31 43.11
C LYS A 427 32.97 -83.48 42.35
N LYS A 428 32.27 -83.20 41.24
CA LYS A 428 31.72 -84.23 40.36
C LYS A 428 32.82 -85.11 39.76
N ARG A 429 33.92 -84.51 39.30
CA ARG A 429 35.08 -85.26 38.79
C ARG A 429 35.71 -86.12 39.88
N ASP A 430 35.95 -85.57 41.06
CA ASP A 430 36.52 -86.30 42.20
C ASP A 430 35.65 -87.52 42.58
N LEU A 431 34.32 -87.35 42.61
CA LEU A 431 33.37 -88.44 42.87
C LEU A 431 33.40 -89.50 41.76
N LEU A 432 33.50 -89.10 40.49
CA LEU A 432 33.64 -90.05 39.37
C LEU A 432 34.93 -90.86 39.46
N ASP A 433 36.05 -90.21 39.79
CA ASP A 433 37.35 -90.88 39.97
C ASP A 433 37.29 -91.85 41.16
N GLN A 434 36.61 -91.50 42.25
CA GLN A 434 36.37 -92.39 43.39
C GLN A 434 35.52 -93.62 42.99
N ILE A 435 34.48 -93.44 42.17
CA ILE A 435 33.67 -94.54 41.66
C ILE A 435 34.53 -95.46 40.77
N GLN A 436 35.35 -94.89 39.87
CA GLN A 436 36.26 -95.68 39.03
C GLN A 436 37.30 -96.47 39.84
N LEU A 437 37.83 -95.87 40.91
CA LEU A 437 38.72 -96.55 41.85
C LEU A 437 38.01 -97.66 42.61
N GLN A 438 36.76 -97.45 43.04
CA GLN A 438 35.93 -98.50 43.65
C GLN A 438 35.66 -99.65 42.68
N ASP A 439 35.35 -99.36 41.42
CA ASP A 439 35.22 -100.37 40.38
C ASP A 439 36.55 -101.13 40.21
N GLN A 440 37.70 -100.45 40.13
CA GLN A 440 39.01 -101.12 40.06
C GLN A 440 39.33 -101.99 41.28
N ILE A 441 38.90 -101.60 42.48
CA ILE A 441 39.06 -102.39 43.71
C ILE A 441 38.12 -103.61 43.73
N GLN A 442 36.91 -103.47 43.20
CA GLN A 442 35.95 -104.58 43.05
C GLN A 442 36.46 -105.65 42.06
N TRP A 443 37.38 -105.29 41.16
CA TRP A 443 38.04 -106.20 40.21
C TRP A 443 39.43 -106.71 40.65
N GLN A 444 39.77 -106.65 41.95
CA GLN A 444 40.94 -107.37 42.48
C GLN A 444 40.66 -108.88 42.50
N PRO A 445 41.41 -109.73 41.77
CA PRO A 445 41.17 -111.16 41.76
C PRO A 445 41.60 -111.78 43.09
N ASP A 446 40.62 -112.16 43.92
CA ASP A 446 40.82 -112.97 45.11
C ASP A 446 41.61 -114.25 44.73
N PRO A 447 42.72 -114.59 45.44
CA PRO A 447 43.50 -115.82 45.19
C PRO A 447 42.65 -117.10 45.16
N SER A 448 41.52 -117.09 45.88
CA SER A 448 40.49 -118.15 45.88
C SER A 448 39.76 -118.23 44.54
N HIS A 449 39.49 -117.07 43.93
CA HIS A 449 38.89 -116.90 42.62
C HIS A 449 39.85 -117.29 41.49
N MET A 450 41.16 -117.05 41.65
CA MET A 450 42.17 -117.50 40.67
C MET A 450 42.34 -119.03 40.68
N LEU A 451 42.23 -119.68 41.85
CA LEU A 451 42.19 -121.14 41.98
C LEU A 451 40.88 -121.75 41.43
N MET A 452 39.74 -121.09 41.61
CA MET A 452 38.48 -121.49 40.97
C MET A 452 38.51 -121.28 39.45
N VAL A 453 39.04 -120.17 38.95
CA VAL A 453 39.16 -119.92 37.51
C VAL A 453 40.14 -120.89 36.85
N ASN A 454 41.24 -121.26 37.52
CA ASN A 454 42.13 -122.32 37.03
C ASN A 454 41.47 -123.71 37.06
N ARG A 455 40.70 -124.06 38.10
CA ARG A 455 39.89 -125.30 38.13
C ARG A 455 38.79 -125.31 37.06
N ILE A 456 38.16 -124.17 36.81
CA ILE A 456 37.13 -124.01 35.77
C ILE A 456 37.77 -124.09 34.37
N GLN A 457 38.96 -123.52 34.16
CA GLN A 457 39.72 -123.67 32.91
C GLN A 457 40.26 -125.09 32.69
N ASP A 458 40.62 -125.83 33.74
CA ASP A 458 41.00 -127.24 33.64
C ASP A 458 39.80 -128.16 33.38
N VAL A 459 38.60 -127.82 33.87
CA VAL A 459 37.35 -128.52 33.55
C VAL A 459 36.84 -128.17 32.15
N LEU A 460 36.97 -126.91 31.71
CA LEU A 460 36.60 -126.47 30.35
C LEU A 460 37.53 -127.00 29.25
N LYS A 461 38.74 -127.44 29.57
CA LYS A 461 39.64 -128.16 28.64
C LYS A 461 39.29 -129.64 28.46
N GLN A 462 38.35 -130.19 29.23
CA GLN A 462 38.01 -131.62 29.21
C GLN A 462 36.60 -131.96 28.71
N VAL A 463 35.84 -131.01 28.16
CA VAL A 463 34.50 -131.32 27.60
C VAL A 463 34.32 -130.72 26.20
N PRO A 464 34.04 -131.55 25.18
CA PRO A 464 33.97 -131.14 23.79
C PRO A 464 32.72 -130.33 23.44
N ASN A 465 32.97 -129.37 22.55
CA ASN A 465 32.09 -128.52 21.75
C ASN A 465 30.84 -129.24 21.22
N ILE A 466 29.62 -128.69 21.39
CA ILE A 466 28.46 -128.82 20.47
C ILE A 466 27.37 -127.78 20.79
N GLY A 467 26.90 -127.09 19.74
CA GLY A 467 25.50 -126.65 19.51
C GLY A 467 25.02 -125.42 20.31
N VAL A 468 25.01 -124.20 19.78
CA VAL A 468 24.15 -123.63 18.71
C VAL A 468 22.69 -123.35 19.15
N LYS A 469 22.27 -122.09 18.90
CA LYS A 469 20.90 -121.53 18.77
C LYS A 469 20.12 -121.30 20.09
N ASP A 470 19.30 -120.26 20.26
CA ASP A 470 18.67 -119.35 19.30
C ASP A 470 18.15 -118.07 20.00
N SER A 471 18.19 -116.96 19.26
CA SER A 471 17.25 -115.82 19.15
C SER A 471 16.40 -115.28 20.34
N LEU A 472 16.32 -113.93 20.43
CA LEU A 472 15.11 -113.06 20.49
C LEU A 472 15.52 -111.60 20.85
N HIS A 473 15.54 -110.67 19.88
CA HIS A 473 14.53 -109.61 19.61
C HIS A 473 14.46 -108.47 20.68
N VAL A 474 15.00 -107.24 20.46
CA VAL A 474 14.43 -106.05 19.73
C VAL A 474 13.58 -105.14 20.68
N PRO A 475 13.36 -103.80 20.50
CA PRO A 475 14.19 -102.64 20.11
C PRO A 475 13.88 -101.33 20.96
N VAL A 476 14.22 -100.14 20.41
CA VAL A 476 13.68 -98.76 20.62
C VAL A 476 14.24 -97.93 21.79
N SER A 477 15.06 -96.90 21.55
CA SER A 477 14.78 -95.48 21.17
C SER A 477 14.04 -94.65 22.24
N HIS A 478 14.72 -93.62 22.75
CA HIS A 478 14.41 -92.23 22.38
C HIS A 478 15.59 -91.30 22.70
#